data_AF-A0AA88RUV4-F1
#
_entry.id   AF-A0AA88RUV4-F1
#
_cell.length_a   1.000
_cell.length_b   1.000
_cell.length_c   1.000
_cell.angle_alpha   90.00
_cell.angle_beta   90.00
_cell.angle_gamma   90.00
#
_symmetry.space_group_name_H-M   'P 1'
#
loop_
_entity.id
_entity.type
_entity.pdbx_description
1 polymer ?
#
loop_
_entity_poly.entity_id
_entity_poly.type
_entity_poly.pdbx_seq_one_letter_code
_entity_poly.pdbx_strand_id
1 'polypeptide(L)'
;MEQRSSSGKSSATASTEAAEQLAVSGGGPVDSTILSLRGELYIRPYHEIDWDLARNECAKEDLFYPHLLIQDLVLNGLSKFIEPLVMAWPFSKLPKKALETVMQHIEYEDESTQYALNMICRWVDDPNSKVNKLHLSRIKDYLWVAEDGMKWKAYNGSQVWDVVLAVQAILGTNLSNEYDSGLKRANEFIKGSQFTINSSTNLSPWYRDNSIGGWSFSTVDNGWIVTDCTGECLKQPIRGPGAVYDDPRRQIQQPRE
;
A
#
# COMPACT_ATOMS: atom_id res chain seq x y z
N MET A 1 -44.42 -28.38 37.94
CA MET A 1 -44.75 -27.09 37.31
C MET A 1 -43.61 -26.14 37.63
N GLU A 2 -42.52 -26.23 36.86
CA GLU A 2 -42.28 -25.43 35.63
C GLU A 2 -42.09 -23.95 35.97
N GLN A 3 -40.84 -23.50 36.01
CA GLN A 3 -40.09 -22.91 34.88
C GLN A 3 -40.53 -21.47 34.55
N ARG A 4 -39.60 -20.52 34.71
CA ARG A 4 -39.09 -19.57 33.69
C ARG A 4 -38.57 -18.29 34.34
N SER A 5 -37.28 -18.02 34.19
CA SER A 5 -36.71 -16.69 33.90
C SER A 5 -35.18 -16.78 33.93
N SER A 6 -34.58 -17.29 32.85
CA SER A 6 -33.15 -17.13 32.56
C SER A 6 -32.91 -17.19 31.06
N SER A 7 -33.31 -16.16 30.32
CA SER A 7 -33.10 -16.11 28.85
C SER A 7 -32.42 -14.82 28.36
N GLY A 8 -31.82 -14.02 29.25
CA GLY A 8 -31.18 -12.75 28.88
C GLY A 8 -29.65 -12.72 28.87
N LYS A 9 -28.97 -13.74 29.42
CA LYS A 9 -27.49 -13.72 29.62
C LYS A 9 -26.70 -14.57 28.63
N SER A 10 -27.36 -15.39 27.81
CA SER A 10 -26.69 -16.37 26.94
C SER A 10 -26.25 -15.81 25.58
N SER A 11 -26.92 -14.76 25.06
CA SER A 11 -26.59 -14.22 23.73
C SER A 11 -25.44 -13.20 23.75
N ALA A 12 -25.20 -12.52 24.88
CA ALA A 12 -24.11 -11.54 25.01
C ALA A 12 -22.76 -12.23 25.19
N THR A 13 -22.70 -13.37 25.89
CA THR A 13 -21.47 -14.16 26.05
C THR A 13 -21.03 -14.83 24.74
N ALA A 14 -21.99 -15.25 23.92
CA ALA A 14 -21.71 -15.87 22.62
C ALA A 14 -21.13 -14.88 21.59
N SER A 15 -21.50 -13.60 21.66
CA SER A 15 -20.92 -12.57 20.77
C SER A 15 -19.52 -12.14 21.19
N THR A 16 -19.20 -12.18 22.49
CA THR A 16 -17.85 -11.90 22.98
C THR A 16 -16.89 -13.05 22.69
N GLU A 17 -17.32 -14.30 22.84
CA GLU A 17 -16.53 -15.49 22.47
C GLU A 17 -16.31 -15.58 20.95
N ALA A 18 -17.30 -15.18 20.14
CA ALA A 18 -17.13 -15.10 18.68
C ALA A 18 -16.15 -14.00 18.27
N ALA A 19 -16.14 -12.86 18.96
CA ALA A 19 -15.16 -11.79 18.74
C ALA A 19 -13.75 -12.20 19.18
N GLU A 20 -13.61 -12.98 20.27
CA GLU A 20 -12.34 -13.60 20.65
C GLU A 20 -11.89 -14.67 19.66
N GLN A 21 -12.80 -15.50 19.13
CA GLN A 21 -12.46 -16.51 18.12
C GLN A 21 -12.10 -15.90 16.75
N LEU A 22 -12.70 -14.77 16.38
CA LEU A 22 -12.33 -14.01 15.18
C LEU A 22 -11.00 -13.26 15.35
N ALA A 23 -10.69 -12.79 16.56
CA ALA A 23 -9.34 -12.34 16.89
C ALA A 23 -8.31 -13.48 16.83
N VAL A 24 -8.73 -14.73 17.06
CA VAL A 24 -7.89 -15.93 16.97
C VAL A 24 -7.67 -16.44 15.54
N SER A 25 -8.46 -16.01 14.54
CA SER A 25 -8.23 -16.46 13.15
C SER A 25 -7.04 -15.75 12.46
N GLY A 26 -6.45 -14.73 13.09
CA GLY A 26 -5.24 -14.04 12.60
C GLY A 26 -4.39 -13.34 13.67
N GLY A 27 -4.88 -13.19 14.89
CA GLY A 27 -4.12 -12.66 16.03
C GLY A 27 -3.35 -13.76 16.75
N GLY A 28 -2.08 -13.51 17.04
CA GLY A 28 -1.26 -14.38 17.88
C GLY A 28 -1.85 -14.57 19.30
N PRO A 29 -1.26 -15.45 20.11
CA PRO A 29 -1.73 -15.69 21.47
C PRO A 29 -1.76 -14.39 22.29
N VAL A 30 -2.80 -14.20 23.09
CA VAL A 30 -2.90 -13.05 24.01
C VAL A 30 -1.78 -13.14 25.04
N ASP A 31 -0.84 -12.21 24.98
CA ASP A 31 0.29 -12.12 25.90
C ASP A 31 0.14 -10.95 26.88
N SER A 32 1.11 -10.79 27.79
CA SER A 32 1.11 -9.72 28.79
C SER A 32 1.12 -8.33 28.17
N THR A 33 1.74 -8.17 27.00
CA THR A 33 1.80 -6.89 26.28
C THR A 33 0.41 -6.54 25.76
N ILE A 34 -0.30 -7.48 25.14
CA ILE A 34 -1.67 -7.31 24.66
C ILE A 34 -2.60 -6.94 25.83
N LEU A 35 -2.48 -7.62 26.97
CA LEU A 35 -3.28 -7.31 28.15
C LEU A 35 -2.99 -5.91 28.71
N SER A 36 -1.73 -5.48 28.71
CA SER A 36 -1.35 -4.11 29.12
C SER A 36 -1.96 -3.07 28.19
N LEU A 37 -1.82 -3.26 26.88
CA LEU A 37 -2.38 -2.36 25.86
C LEU A 37 -3.90 -2.23 25.99
N ARG A 38 -4.62 -3.32 26.29
CA ARG A 38 -6.07 -3.27 26.54
C ARG A 38 -6.46 -2.43 27.77
N GLY A 39 -5.57 -2.30 28.76
CA GLY A 39 -5.77 -1.45 29.93
C GLY A 39 -5.37 0.02 29.71
N GLU A 40 -4.51 0.30 28.72
CA GLU A 40 -3.95 1.63 28.46
C GLU A 40 -4.67 2.39 27.33
N LEU A 41 -5.07 1.69 26.26
CA LEU A 41 -5.60 2.31 25.04
C LEU A 41 -7.06 2.75 25.13
N TYR A 42 -7.84 2.15 26.04
CA TYR A 42 -9.29 2.36 26.11
C TYR A 42 -9.69 3.08 27.38
N ILE A 43 -10.59 4.06 27.24
CA ILE A 43 -11.11 4.85 28.37
C ILE A 43 -12.05 4.01 29.26
N ARG A 44 -12.71 2.99 28.66
CA ARG A 44 -13.62 2.06 29.36
C ARG A 44 -12.95 0.71 29.53
N PRO A 45 -13.33 -0.09 30.53
CA PRO A 45 -12.86 -1.47 30.65
C PRO A 45 -13.07 -2.23 29.33
N TYR A 46 -12.02 -2.90 28.83
CA TYR A 46 -12.03 -3.53 27.51
C TYR A 46 -13.23 -4.47 27.27
N HIS A 47 -13.67 -5.18 28.31
CA HIS A 47 -14.78 -6.14 28.25
C HIS A 47 -16.18 -5.48 28.23
N GLU A 48 -16.26 -4.17 28.48
CA GLU A 48 -17.52 -3.40 28.43
C GLU A 48 -17.68 -2.67 27.08
N ILE A 49 -16.71 -2.77 26.18
CA ILE A 49 -16.75 -2.11 24.87
C ILE A 49 -17.78 -2.80 23.97
N ASP A 50 -18.73 -2.02 23.46
CA ASP A 50 -19.64 -2.44 22.41
C ASP A 50 -18.96 -2.30 21.05
N TRP A 51 -18.36 -3.39 20.58
CA TRP A 51 -17.69 -3.43 19.28
C TRP A 51 -18.66 -3.24 18.10
N ASP A 52 -19.95 -3.51 18.28
CA ASP A 52 -20.95 -3.31 17.23
C ASP A 52 -21.22 -1.83 16.99
N LEU A 53 -21.22 -1.02 18.05
CA LEU A 53 -21.30 0.44 17.99
C LEU A 53 -19.98 1.06 17.52
N ALA A 54 -18.84 0.57 18.02
CA ALA A 54 -17.51 1.11 17.74
C ALA A 54 -17.14 1.11 16.24
N ARG A 55 -17.76 0.25 15.42
CA ARG A 55 -17.54 0.20 13.96
C ARG A 55 -17.74 1.53 13.23
N ASN A 56 -18.62 2.40 13.75
CA ASN A 56 -18.93 3.70 13.14
C ASN A 56 -18.44 4.87 14.02
N GLU A 57 -17.69 4.61 15.08
CA GLU A 57 -17.13 5.64 15.94
C GLU A 57 -15.79 6.14 15.38
N CYS A 58 -15.71 7.44 15.13
CA CYS A 58 -14.48 8.13 14.76
C CYS A 58 -14.47 9.48 15.48
N ALA A 59 -13.30 9.91 15.96
CA ALA A 59 -13.15 11.24 16.54
C ALA A 59 -13.47 12.30 15.48
N LYS A 60 -14.23 13.34 15.86
CA LYS A 60 -14.69 14.36 14.91
C LYS A 60 -13.54 15.14 14.31
N GLU A 61 -12.48 15.30 15.09
CA GLU A 61 -11.26 16.01 14.77
C GLU A 61 -10.43 15.28 13.70
N ASP A 62 -10.52 13.94 13.65
CA ASP A 62 -9.80 13.10 12.68
C ASP A 62 -10.65 12.75 11.45
N LEU A 63 -11.94 13.08 11.46
CA LEU A 63 -12.88 12.73 10.40
C LEU A 63 -12.82 13.74 9.24
N PHE A 64 -11.85 13.56 8.34
CA PHE A 64 -11.70 14.42 7.17
C PHE A 64 -12.83 14.25 6.14
N TYR A 65 -13.31 13.02 5.93
CA TYR A 65 -14.44 12.71 5.06
C TYR A 65 -15.57 12.04 5.86
N PRO A 66 -16.66 12.76 6.18
CA PRO A 66 -17.76 12.19 6.95
C PRO A 66 -18.49 11.12 6.15
N HIS A 67 -18.93 10.07 6.85
CA HIS A 67 -19.68 8.99 6.23
C HIS A 67 -21.01 9.49 5.68
N LEU A 68 -21.32 9.06 4.46
CA LEU A 68 -22.65 9.25 3.90
C LEU A 68 -23.60 8.21 4.49
N LEU A 69 -24.85 8.58 4.76
CA LEU A 69 -25.87 7.66 5.30
C LEU A 69 -26.03 6.37 4.47
N ILE A 70 -25.87 6.47 3.14
CA ILE A 70 -25.93 5.33 2.23
C ILE A 70 -24.74 4.38 2.46
N GLN A 71 -23.55 4.91 2.70
CA GLN A 71 -22.36 4.11 3.00
C GLN A 71 -22.56 3.34 4.30
N ASP A 72 -23.05 3.99 5.37
CA ASP A 72 -23.34 3.33 6.63
C ASP A 72 -24.41 2.24 6.47
N LEU A 73 -25.46 2.50 5.69
CA LEU A 73 -26.50 1.51 5.42
C LEU A 73 -25.93 0.29 4.68
N VAL A 74 -25.07 0.51 3.67
CA VAL A 74 -24.43 -0.58 2.92
C VAL A 74 -23.47 -1.38 3.81
N LEU A 75 -22.58 -0.72 4.56
CA LEU A 75 -21.60 -1.40 5.41
C LEU A 75 -22.26 -2.16 6.57
N ASN A 76 -23.28 -1.58 7.20
CA ASN A 76 -24.08 -2.28 8.22
C ASN A 76 -24.87 -3.45 7.59
N GLY A 77 -25.38 -3.26 6.37
CA GLY A 77 -26.07 -4.31 5.62
C GLY A 77 -25.16 -5.51 5.33
N LEU A 78 -23.95 -5.23 4.85
CA LEU A 78 -22.94 -6.24 4.53
C LEU A 78 -22.52 -7.04 5.77
N SER A 79 -22.16 -6.36 6.86
CA SER A 79 -21.69 -7.01 8.09
C SER A 79 -22.80 -7.78 8.83
N LYS A 80 -23.99 -7.20 8.99
CA LYS A 80 -25.05 -7.81 9.81
C LYS A 80 -25.87 -8.88 9.11
N PHE A 81 -25.97 -8.81 7.78
CA PHE A 81 -26.83 -9.73 7.01
C PHE A 81 -26.03 -10.58 6.02
N ILE A 82 -25.20 -9.96 5.19
CA ILE A 82 -24.52 -10.67 4.10
C ILE A 82 -23.41 -11.58 4.62
N GLU A 83 -22.56 -11.09 5.52
CA GLU A 83 -21.47 -11.89 6.08
C GLU A 83 -21.97 -13.18 6.77
N PRO A 84 -22.94 -13.13 7.72
CA PRO A 84 -23.50 -14.36 8.30
C PRO A 84 -24.12 -15.30 7.26
N LEU A 85 -24.81 -14.75 6.24
CA LEU A 85 -25.43 -15.54 5.18
C LEU A 85 -24.39 -16.29 4.34
N VAL A 86 -23.29 -15.62 3.99
CA VAL A 86 -22.23 -16.18 3.15
C VAL A 86 -21.34 -17.15 3.94
N MET A 87 -21.21 -16.97 5.24
CA MET A 87 -20.51 -17.90 6.13
C MET A 87 -21.33 -19.19 6.40
N ALA A 88 -22.65 -19.15 6.23
CA ALA A 88 -23.53 -20.30 6.42
C ALA A 88 -23.62 -21.21 5.17
N TRP A 89 -24.08 -22.45 5.37
CA TRP A 89 -24.42 -23.34 4.26
C TRP A 89 -25.66 -22.81 3.50
N PRO A 90 -25.69 -22.83 2.15
CA PRO A 90 -24.77 -23.50 1.23
C PRO A 90 -23.61 -22.62 0.71
N PHE A 91 -23.49 -21.37 1.16
CA PHE A 91 -22.56 -20.37 0.62
C PHE A 91 -21.15 -20.41 1.22
N SER A 92 -20.91 -21.21 2.26
CA SER A 92 -19.64 -21.29 2.99
C SER A 92 -18.38 -21.62 2.17
N LYS A 93 -18.53 -21.99 0.88
CA LYS A 93 -17.42 -22.13 -0.08
C LYS A 93 -16.98 -20.81 -0.73
N LEU A 94 -17.86 -19.81 -0.78
CA LEU A 94 -17.57 -18.51 -1.40
C LEU A 94 -16.44 -17.76 -0.68
N PRO A 95 -16.40 -17.64 0.66
CA PRO A 95 -15.28 -16.99 1.35
C PRO A 95 -13.94 -17.64 1.05
N LYS A 96 -13.88 -18.98 1.00
CA LYS A 96 -12.64 -19.71 0.69
C LYS A 96 -12.14 -19.38 -0.72
N LYS A 97 -13.03 -19.40 -1.71
CA LYS A 97 -12.69 -19.04 -3.09
C LYS A 97 -12.27 -17.57 -3.21
N ALA A 98 -12.90 -16.67 -2.45
CA ALA A 98 -12.52 -15.26 -2.41
C ALA A 98 -11.13 -15.09 -1.80
N LEU A 99 -10.82 -15.75 -0.68
CA LEU A 99 -9.50 -15.72 -0.05
C LEU A 99 -8.40 -16.32 -0.94
N GLU A 100 -8.69 -17.42 -1.65
CA GLU A 100 -7.77 -17.97 -2.66
C GLU A 100 -7.49 -16.97 -3.77
N THR A 101 -8.51 -16.25 -4.24
CA THR A 101 -8.36 -15.21 -5.27
C THR A 101 -7.54 -14.02 -4.76
N VAL A 102 -7.78 -13.58 -3.52
CA VAL A 102 -7.00 -12.52 -2.87
C VAL A 102 -5.54 -12.94 -2.71
N MET A 103 -5.27 -14.17 -2.26
CA MET A 103 -3.91 -14.67 -2.13
C MET A 103 -3.19 -14.71 -3.48
N GLN A 104 -3.84 -15.13 -4.56
CA GLN A 104 -3.26 -15.09 -5.91
C GLN A 104 -2.85 -13.67 -6.32
N HIS A 105 -3.65 -12.65 -5.99
CA HIS A 105 -3.28 -11.25 -6.28
C HIS A 105 -2.13 -10.77 -5.39
N ILE A 106 -2.09 -11.17 -4.12
CA ILE A 106 -0.98 -10.88 -3.22
C ILE A 106 0.33 -11.50 -3.73
N GLU A 107 0.29 -12.77 -4.14
CA GLU A 107 1.47 -13.45 -4.69
C GLU A 107 1.97 -12.80 -5.97
N TYR A 108 1.05 -12.42 -6.86
CA TYR A 108 1.39 -11.65 -8.04
C TYR A 108 2.04 -10.30 -7.69
N GLU A 109 1.44 -9.55 -6.76
CA GLU A 109 1.95 -8.25 -6.36
C GLU A 109 3.35 -8.37 -5.75
N ASP A 110 3.57 -9.38 -4.90
CA ASP A 110 4.86 -9.70 -4.30
C ASP A 110 5.94 -9.96 -5.37
N GLU A 111 5.64 -10.78 -6.38
CA GLU A 111 6.57 -11.03 -7.48
C GLU A 111 6.86 -9.75 -8.28
N SER A 112 5.83 -8.95 -8.56
CA SER A 112 5.94 -7.73 -9.37
C SER A 112 6.67 -6.58 -8.68
N THR A 113 6.67 -6.55 -7.35
CA THR A 113 7.24 -5.48 -6.50
C THR A 113 8.46 -5.94 -5.71
N GLN A 114 8.99 -7.11 -6.05
CA GLN A 114 10.16 -7.71 -5.40
C GLN A 114 9.97 -7.89 -3.88
N TYR A 115 8.77 -8.29 -3.47
CA TYR A 115 8.41 -8.66 -2.10
C TYR A 115 8.50 -7.47 -1.14
N ALA A 116 7.97 -6.32 -1.55
CA ALA A 116 8.02 -5.09 -0.77
C ALA A 116 6.82 -4.90 0.17
N LEU A 117 5.66 -5.47 -0.16
CA LEU A 117 4.38 -5.30 0.56
C LEU A 117 3.83 -6.65 1.05
N ASN A 118 2.70 -6.68 1.75
CA ASN A 118 1.95 -7.93 2.06
C ASN A 118 2.64 -9.00 2.94
N MET A 119 3.80 -8.71 3.55
CA MET A 119 4.52 -9.64 4.42
C MET A 119 3.64 -10.37 5.44
N ILE A 120 2.72 -9.65 6.09
CA ILE A 120 1.83 -10.23 7.13
C ILE A 120 0.92 -11.31 6.52
N CYS A 121 0.35 -11.06 5.34
CA CYS A 121 -0.51 -12.04 4.66
C CYS A 121 0.26 -13.31 4.30
N ARG A 122 1.50 -13.18 3.79
CA ARG A 122 2.36 -14.34 3.49
C ARG A 122 2.82 -15.07 4.77
N TRP A 123 3.06 -14.32 5.84
CA TRP A 123 3.43 -14.89 7.13
C TRP A 123 2.30 -15.72 7.74
N VAL A 124 1.06 -15.23 7.67
CA VAL A 124 -0.13 -15.96 8.17
C VAL A 124 -0.39 -17.22 7.34
N ASP A 125 -0.15 -17.17 6.02
CA ASP A 125 -0.32 -18.32 5.12
C ASP A 125 0.71 -19.44 5.38
N ASP A 126 2.01 -19.09 5.37
CA ASP A 126 3.10 -20.01 5.76
C ASP A 126 4.26 -19.24 6.40
N PRO A 127 4.40 -19.26 7.73
CA PRO A 127 5.47 -18.58 8.45
C PRO A 127 6.89 -19.04 8.04
N ASN A 128 7.03 -20.29 7.60
CA ASN A 128 8.33 -20.89 7.26
C ASN A 128 8.70 -20.72 5.78
N SER A 129 7.84 -20.07 5.00
CA SER A 129 8.07 -19.86 3.57
C SER A 129 9.33 -19.05 3.31
N LYS A 130 10.05 -19.41 2.24
CA LYS A 130 11.17 -18.60 1.73
C LYS A 130 10.74 -17.17 1.36
N VAL A 131 9.46 -16.98 1.02
CA VAL A 131 8.87 -15.68 0.65
C VAL A 131 8.99 -14.68 1.81
N ASN A 132 8.81 -15.12 3.06
CA ASN A 132 8.96 -14.25 4.22
C ASN A 132 10.39 -13.71 4.37
N LYS A 133 11.41 -14.50 3.99
CA LYS A 133 12.81 -14.03 3.98
C LYS A 133 13.04 -12.95 2.94
N LEU A 134 12.33 -13.00 1.81
CA LEU A 134 12.39 -11.97 0.78
C LEU A 134 11.77 -10.67 1.30
N HIS A 135 10.56 -10.75 1.87
CA HIS A 135 9.90 -9.62 2.53
C HIS A 135 10.75 -8.98 3.64
N LEU A 136 11.30 -9.79 4.54
CA LEU A 136 12.17 -9.31 5.61
C LEU A 136 13.40 -8.57 5.09
N SER A 137 13.92 -8.96 3.93
CA SER A 137 15.08 -8.28 3.33
C SER A 137 14.74 -6.88 2.80
N ARG A 138 13.47 -6.62 2.47
CA ARG A 138 12.95 -5.35 1.94
C ARG A 138 12.49 -4.35 3.00
N ILE A 139 12.34 -4.75 4.27
CA ILE A 139 11.94 -3.83 5.37
C ILE A 139 12.83 -2.58 5.41
N LYS A 140 14.14 -2.76 5.20
CA LYS A 140 15.12 -1.66 5.24
C LYS A 140 14.92 -0.65 4.11
N ASP A 141 14.32 -1.06 3.00
CA ASP A 141 14.04 -0.17 1.87
C ASP A 141 13.05 0.93 2.27
N TYR A 142 12.26 0.73 3.33
CA TYR A 142 11.29 1.69 3.85
C TYR A 142 11.76 2.45 5.09
N LEU A 143 12.83 2.01 5.76
CA LEU A 143 13.36 2.71 6.93
C LEU A 143 14.26 3.88 6.51
N TRP A 144 14.08 5.04 7.14
CA TRP A 144 14.89 6.24 6.92
C TRP A 144 15.33 6.84 8.25
N VAL A 145 16.60 7.20 8.37
CA VAL A 145 17.13 7.90 9.55
C VAL A 145 17.14 9.39 9.24
N ALA A 146 16.20 10.11 9.86
CA ALA A 146 16.10 11.56 9.83
C ALA A 146 16.79 12.19 11.06
N GLU A 147 16.87 13.51 11.09
CA GLU A 147 17.41 14.31 12.19
C GLU A 147 16.75 14.06 13.54
N ASP A 148 15.49 13.61 13.54
CA ASP A 148 14.68 13.29 14.72
C ASP A 148 14.50 11.77 14.93
N GLY A 149 15.27 10.94 14.22
CA GLY A 149 15.31 9.49 14.42
C GLY A 149 14.83 8.67 13.23
N MET A 150 14.63 7.37 13.46
CA MET A 150 14.24 6.43 12.42
C MET A 150 12.73 6.49 12.15
N LYS A 151 12.36 6.57 10.87
CA LYS A 151 10.98 6.66 10.37
C LYS A 151 10.69 5.63 9.29
N TRP A 152 9.41 5.38 9.07
CA TRP A 152 8.91 4.62 7.92
C TRP A 152 8.56 5.58 6.78
N LYS A 153 9.09 5.35 5.58
CA LYS A 153 8.77 6.09 4.37
C LYS A 153 7.45 5.59 3.76
N ALA A 154 6.69 6.47 3.11
CA ALA A 154 5.45 6.07 2.43
C ALA A 154 5.70 5.14 1.24
N TYR A 155 6.82 5.34 0.54
CA TYR A 155 7.33 4.49 -0.53
C TYR A 155 8.75 4.04 -0.18
N ASN A 156 9.33 3.11 -0.94
CA ASN A 156 10.76 2.79 -0.80
C ASN A 156 11.69 3.97 -1.15
N GLY A 157 11.14 5.11 -1.60
CA GLY A 157 11.78 6.42 -1.67
C GLY A 157 11.08 7.32 -2.69
N SER A 158 11.78 8.37 -3.12
CA SER A 158 11.36 9.33 -4.16
C SER A 158 12.47 9.53 -5.20
N GLN A 159 13.33 8.53 -5.40
CA GLN A 159 14.61 8.67 -6.09
C GLN A 159 14.46 9.15 -7.53
N VAL A 160 13.62 8.49 -8.34
CA VAL A 160 13.37 8.91 -9.73
C VAL A 160 12.75 10.30 -9.78
N TRP A 161 11.73 10.55 -8.97
CA TRP A 161 11.04 11.83 -8.91
C TRP A 161 11.98 13.00 -8.56
N ASP A 162 12.78 12.85 -7.51
CA ASP A 162 13.67 13.91 -7.05
C ASP A 162 14.82 14.14 -8.05
N VAL A 163 15.40 13.06 -8.60
CA VAL A 163 16.49 13.18 -9.57
C VAL A 163 16.00 13.87 -10.85
N VAL A 164 14.83 13.51 -11.38
CA VAL A 164 14.35 14.10 -12.62
C VAL A 164 14.00 15.59 -12.45
N LEU A 165 13.41 15.98 -11.31
CA LEU A 165 13.13 17.38 -11.02
C LEU A 165 14.41 18.19 -10.76
N ALA A 166 15.40 17.61 -10.07
CA ALA A 166 16.69 18.24 -9.85
C ALA A 166 17.43 18.51 -11.18
N VAL A 167 17.41 17.55 -12.11
CA VAL A 167 17.98 17.74 -13.45
C VAL A 167 17.28 18.90 -14.17
N GLN A 168 15.95 18.95 -14.16
CA GLN A 168 15.20 20.05 -14.79
C GLN A 168 15.55 21.40 -14.17
N ALA A 169 15.64 21.47 -12.84
CA ALA A 169 16.01 22.69 -12.14
C ALA A 169 17.42 23.17 -12.56
N ILE A 170 18.42 22.28 -12.55
CA ILE A 170 19.80 22.61 -12.96
C ILE A 170 19.83 23.10 -14.41
N LEU A 171 19.18 22.38 -15.33
CA LEU A 171 19.12 22.79 -16.73
C LEU A 171 18.42 24.16 -16.91
N GLY A 172 17.41 24.45 -16.10
CA GLY A 172 16.72 25.74 -16.08
C GLY A 172 17.57 26.93 -15.64
N THR A 173 18.67 26.70 -14.92
CA THR A 173 19.61 27.77 -14.50
C THR A 173 20.63 28.17 -15.58
N ASN A 174 20.73 27.42 -16.67
CA ASN A 174 21.82 27.52 -17.66
C ASN A 174 23.24 27.25 -17.10
N LEU A 175 23.36 26.62 -15.93
CA LEU A 175 24.65 26.24 -15.32
C LEU A 175 25.06 24.80 -15.65
N SER A 176 24.52 24.21 -16.73
CA SER A 176 24.74 22.81 -17.07
C SER A 176 26.22 22.41 -17.19
N ASN A 177 27.08 23.32 -17.63
CA ASN A 177 28.52 23.09 -17.76
C ASN A 177 29.22 22.91 -16.40
N GLU A 178 28.71 23.54 -15.34
CA GLU A 178 29.25 23.41 -13.98
C GLU A 178 28.91 22.05 -13.35
N TYR A 179 27.79 21.45 -13.80
CA TYR A 179 27.26 20.20 -13.26
C TYR A 179 27.36 19.03 -14.25
N ASP A 180 28.19 19.12 -15.29
CA ASP A 180 28.25 18.12 -16.40
C ASP A 180 28.39 16.67 -15.89
N SER A 181 29.28 16.43 -14.92
CA SER A 181 29.50 15.09 -14.35
C SER A 181 28.29 14.57 -13.57
N GLY A 182 27.62 15.44 -12.80
CA GLY A 182 26.41 15.10 -12.06
C GLY A 182 25.23 14.83 -12.98
N LEU A 183 25.06 15.64 -14.03
CA LEU A 183 24.01 15.48 -15.04
C LEU A 183 24.20 14.19 -15.85
N LYS A 184 25.43 13.79 -16.17
CA LYS A 184 25.71 12.49 -16.81
C LYS A 184 25.28 11.31 -15.94
N ARG A 185 25.64 11.31 -14.65
CA ARG A 185 25.21 10.27 -13.70
C ARG A 185 23.71 10.25 -13.50
N ALA A 186 23.07 11.41 -13.42
CA ALA A 186 21.61 11.51 -13.31
C ALA A 186 20.92 10.93 -14.55
N ASN A 187 21.43 11.21 -15.76
CA ASN A 187 20.92 10.62 -17.00
C ASN A 187 21.10 9.09 -17.02
N GLU A 188 22.25 8.57 -16.60
CA GLU A 188 22.48 7.13 -16.46
C GLU A 188 21.52 6.50 -15.45
N PHE A 189 21.28 7.15 -14.31
CA PHE A 189 20.32 6.70 -13.30
C PHE A 189 18.88 6.68 -13.85
N ILE A 190 18.44 7.76 -14.50
CA ILE A 190 17.09 7.83 -15.10
C ILE A 190 16.94 6.73 -16.15
N LYS A 191 17.91 6.56 -17.06
CA LYS A 191 17.89 5.48 -18.07
C LYS A 191 17.86 4.09 -17.43
N GLY A 192 18.68 3.86 -16.40
CA GLY A 192 18.72 2.60 -15.66
C GLY A 192 17.46 2.31 -14.84
N SER A 193 16.66 3.33 -14.55
CA SER A 193 15.40 3.20 -13.80
C SER A 193 14.17 3.01 -14.70
N GLN A 194 14.34 3.00 -16.03
CA GLN A 194 13.25 2.75 -16.96
C GLN A 194 12.83 1.29 -16.91
N PHE A 195 11.52 1.03 -16.87
CA PHE A 195 10.99 -0.32 -16.99
C PHE A 195 11.21 -0.84 -18.40
N THR A 196 11.98 -1.92 -18.53
CA THR A 196 12.27 -2.56 -19.83
C THR A 196 11.48 -3.84 -20.05
N ILE A 197 10.86 -4.36 -18.99
CA ILE A 197 10.06 -5.58 -18.98
C ILE A 197 8.80 -5.36 -18.14
N ASN A 198 7.73 -6.07 -18.48
CA ASN A 198 6.55 -6.16 -17.62
C ASN A 198 6.73 -7.22 -16.53
N SER A 199 5.99 -7.06 -15.43
CA SER A 199 5.91 -8.04 -14.35
C SER A 199 5.34 -9.40 -14.78
N SER A 200 4.47 -9.41 -15.80
CA SER A 200 3.95 -10.65 -16.40
C SER A 200 3.65 -10.50 -17.89
N THR A 201 3.49 -11.64 -18.57
CA THR A 201 3.10 -11.71 -19.99
C THR A 201 1.64 -11.32 -20.21
N ASN A 202 0.76 -11.59 -19.25
CA ASN A 202 -0.62 -11.14 -19.24
C ASN A 202 -0.91 -10.31 -17.99
N LEU A 203 -1.25 -9.04 -18.20
CA LEU A 203 -1.47 -8.03 -17.15
C LEU A 203 -2.95 -7.89 -16.75
N SER A 204 -3.87 -8.26 -17.65
CA SER A 204 -5.31 -8.02 -17.47
C SER A 204 -5.92 -8.70 -16.25
N PRO A 205 -5.58 -9.97 -15.91
CA PRO A 205 -6.12 -10.62 -14.70
C PRO A 205 -5.74 -9.91 -13.40
N TRP A 206 -4.67 -9.12 -13.42
CA TRP A 206 -4.07 -8.47 -12.26
C TRP A 206 -4.35 -6.97 -12.22
N TYR A 207 -5.15 -6.46 -13.17
CA TYR A 207 -5.52 -5.05 -13.28
C TYR A 207 -4.31 -4.11 -13.38
N ARG A 208 -3.24 -4.56 -14.07
CA ARG A 208 -2.01 -3.79 -14.27
C ARG A 208 -1.97 -3.09 -15.62
N ASP A 209 -1.41 -1.89 -15.63
CA ASP A 209 -1.04 -1.19 -16.86
C ASP A 209 0.28 -1.72 -17.45
N ASN A 210 0.46 -1.52 -18.76
CA ASN A 210 1.72 -1.81 -19.41
C ASN A 210 2.83 -0.88 -18.87
N SER A 211 3.84 -1.48 -18.24
CA SER A 211 4.93 -0.74 -17.60
C SER A 211 6.11 -0.44 -18.53
N ILE A 212 6.23 -1.15 -19.67
CA ILE A 212 7.39 -1.02 -20.56
C ILE A 212 7.51 0.42 -21.07
N GLY A 213 8.69 1.00 -20.86
CA GLY A 213 9.03 2.36 -21.23
C GLY A 213 8.66 3.42 -20.19
N GLY A 214 7.96 3.04 -19.13
CA GLY A 214 7.58 3.92 -18.03
C GLY A 214 8.63 4.04 -16.94
N TRP A 215 8.34 4.90 -15.97
CA TRP A 215 9.11 5.09 -14.74
C TRP A 215 8.20 5.09 -13.52
N SER A 216 8.71 4.59 -12.40
CA SER A 216 8.07 4.69 -11.10
C SER A 216 8.42 6.01 -10.43
N PHE A 217 7.77 6.29 -9.30
CA PHE A 217 8.13 7.40 -8.42
C PHE A 217 9.52 7.25 -7.78
N SER A 218 9.93 6.01 -7.51
CA SER A 218 11.05 5.68 -6.66
C SER A 218 12.15 4.91 -7.39
N THR A 219 12.05 3.59 -7.48
CA THR A 219 13.03 2.69 -8.13
C THR A 219 12.33 1.68 -9.04
N VAL A 220 13.09 1.01 -9.92
CA VAL A 220 12.53 -0.04 -10.79
C VAL A 220 11.93 -1.21 -9.99
N ASP A 221 12.53 -1.56 -8.85
CA ASP A 221 12.06 -2.63 -7.95
C ASP A 221 10.66 -2.33 -7.36
N ASN A 222 10.24 -1.06 -7.33
CA ASN A 222 8.91 -0.67 -6.86
C ASN A 222 7.77 -1.22 -7.74
N GLY A 223 8.04 -1.62 -8.99
CA GLY A 223 7.07 -2.33 -9.83
C GLY A 223 5.90 -1.50 -10.39
N TRP A 224 5.61 -0.31 -9.85
CA TRP A 224 4.52 0.58 -10.30
C TRP A 224 5.04 1.75 -11.11
N ILE A 225 4.67 1.83 -12.39
CA ILE A 225 4.86 3.05 -13.18
C ILE A 225 3.86 4.13 -12.76
N VAL A 226 4.25 5.39 -12.92
CA VAL A 226 3.38 6.53 -12.67
C VAL A 226 3.46 7.47 -13.87
N THR A 227 2.31 7.98 -14.30
CA THR A 227 2.16 8.74 -15.55
C THR A 227 2.91 10.08 -15.51
N ASP A 228 2.88 10.80 -14.38
CA ASP A 228 3.62 12.04 -14.19
C ASP A 228 5.15 11.79 -14.15
N CYS A 229 5.61 10.79 -13.41
CA CYS A 229 7.01 10.39 -13.32
C CYS A 229 7.54 10.04 -14.71
N THR A 230 6.77 9.25 -15.47
CA THR A 230 7.06 8.92 -16.86
C THR A 230 7.13 10.18 -17.73
N GLY A 231 6.17 11.09 -17.59
CA GLY A 231 6.16 12.37 -18.30
C GLY A 231 7.39 13.23 -17.99
N GLU A 232 7.78 13.37 -16.72
CA GLU A 232 8.95 14.14 -16.30
C GLU A 232 10.26 13.51 -16.79
N CYS A 233 10.37 12.17 -16.75
CA CYS A 233 11.53 11.45 -17.29
C CYS A 233 11.65 11.59 -18.80
N LEU A 234 10.52 11.57 -19.53
CA LEU A 234 10.49 11.76 -20.99
C LEU A 234 10.84 13.19 -21.43
N LYS A 235 10.57 14.20 -20.58
CA LYS A 235 11.00 15.59 -20.86
C LYS A 235 12.52 15.73 -20.87
N GLN A 236 13.26 14.81 -20.26
CA GLN A 236 14.71 14.88 -20.29
C GLN A 236 15.21 14.61 -21.71
N PRO A 237 16.08 15.47 -22.26
CA PRO A 237 16.70 15.17 -23.53
C PRO A 237 17.50 13.88 -23.36
N ILE A 238 17.07 12.79 -23.99
CA ILE A 238 17.85 11.55 -24.11
C ILE A 238 19.06 11.88 -24.98
N ARG A 239 20.07 12.52 -24.40
CA ARG A 239 21.28 12.94 -25.10
C ARG A 239 22.31 11.82 -25.07
N GLY A 240 22.85 11.54 -26.25
CA GLY A 240 24.18 10.93 -26.39
C GLY A 240 25.28 11.95 -26.02
N PRO A 241 26.51 11.50 -25.77
CA PRO A 241 27.61 12.39 -25.41
C PRO A 241 27.91 13.40 -26.54
N GLY A 242 27.88 14.70 -26.23
CA GLY A 242 28.35 15.79 -27.11
C GLY A 242 27.33 16.83 -27.60
N ALA A 243 26.04 16.72 -27.26
CA ALA A 243 25.03 17.69 -27.72
C ALA A 243 24.87 18.88 -26.75
N VAL A 244 25.05 20.10 -27.27
CA VAL A 244 24.80 21.37 -26.56
C VAL A 244 23.31 21.51 -26.22
N TYR A 245 23.01 22.10 -25.06
CA TYR A 245 21.66 22.45 -24.64
C TYR A 245 21.04 23.49 -25.57
N ASP A 246 20.12 23.05 -26.43
CA ASP A 246 19.18 23.95 -27.10
C ASP A 246 17.88 23.98 -26.28
N ASP A 247 17.57 25.14 -25.70
CA ASP A 247 16.36 25.37 -24.89
C ASP A 247 15.12 25.28 -25.79
N PRO A 248 14.17 24.36 -25.56
CA PRO A 248 12.95 24.27 -26.35
C PRO A 248 12.15 25.58 -26.35
N ARG A 249 12.29 26.43 -25.32
CA ARG A 249 11.64 27.75 -25.25
C ARG A 249 12.24 28.76 -26.22
N ARG A 250 13.48 28.57 -26.70
CA ARG A 250 14.05 29.40 -27.77
C ARG A 250 13.32 29.21 -29.10
N GLN A 251 12.76 28.03 -29.36
CA GLN A 251 12.02 27.76 -30.59
C GLN A 251 10.60 28.34 -30.57
N ILE A 252 10.03 28.63 -29.39
CA ILE A 252 8.69 29.21 -29.25
C ILE A 252 8.72 30.75 -29.43
N GLN A 253 9.88 31.38 -29.22
CA GLN A 253 10.04 32.84 -29.31
C GLN A 253 10.41 33.35 -30.71
N GLN A 254 10.65 32.48 -31.69
CA GLN A 254 10.90 32.93 -33.05
C GLN A 254 9.56 33.19 -33.79
N PRO A 255 9.37 34.37 -34.42
CA PRO A 255 8.20 34.61 -35.24
C PRO A 255 8.18 33.57 -36.37
N ARG A 256 7.04 32.92 -36.58
CA ARG A 256 6.82 32.13 -37.79
C ARG A 256 6.79 33.09 -38.97
N GLU A 257 7.83 33.06 -39.81
CA GLU A 257 7.83 33.68 -41.15
C GLU A 257 6.80 33.00 -42.06
#